data_AF-A0A918I2L4-F1
#
_entry.id   AF-A0A918I2L4-F1
#
_cell.length_a   1.000
_cell.length_b   1.000
_cell.length_c   1.000
_cell.angle_alpha   90.00
_cell.angle_beta   90.00
_cell.angle_gamma   90.00
#
_symmetry.space_group_name_H-M   'P 1'
#
loop_
_entity.id
_entity.type
_entity.pdbx_description
1 polymer ?
#
loop_
_entity_poly.entity_id
_entity_poly.type
_entity_poly.pdbx_seq_one_letter_code
_entity_poly.pdbx_strand_id
1 'polypeptide(L)'
;MPLPPGLSAVTVTGTYKHPDGTALKGKVLFTPEPAILTSATHGTLLLGTVEAVPDVNGLVSVTLLATDDADVTPTGWTYRVQERWYDAPGRSYPLSLPAAAPTVDLADVAPTAPATGEYVVVTGPAGPQGPAGADGSNADAEAYTDAAVSAHAAATDPHGDRAWSDTKFATLTALGTVNAAVTDLDGFVQDCLTRVAAIEQGTAWLSGLQVAGNATVSGGNLTVTDFTKGYRFRRDGGALDLEATGADLIVSNWSGTGFNGTQRSYMRLSGDAQNMQIAGRVEYVDALYGATRHVLDGAANTAGFFGATPVGRQTVTGSWADGTALQSALAALEALGLITDNTTA
;
A
#
# COMPACT_ATOMS: atom_id res chain seq x y z
N MET A 1 -1.47 16.62 56.29
CA MET A 1 -2.30 15.48 55.82
C MET A 1 -1.35 14.45 55.26
N PRO A 2 -1.47 13.14 55.61
CA PRO A 2 -0.61 12.13 55.02
C PRO A 2 -0.83 12.07 53.51
N LEU A 3 0.24 11.83 52.75
CA LEU A 3 0.14 11.60 51.30
C LEU A 3 -0.63 10.29 51.03
N PRO A 4 -1.42 10.21 49.95
CA PRO A 4 -2.04 8.97 49.52
C PRO A 4 -1.03 7.81 49.39
N PRO A 5 -1.40 6.57 49.78
CA PRO A 5 -0.53 5.41 49.60
C PRO A 5 -0.12 5.22 48.13
N GLY A 6 1.14 4.88 47.90
CA GLY A 6 1.67 4.62 46.55
C GLY A 6 2.37 5.82 45.89
N LEU A 7 2.30 7.02 46.48
CA LEU A 7 3.13 8.15 46.09
C LEU A 7 4.47 8.13 46.84
N SER A 8 5.55 8.40 46.11
CA SER A 8 6.91 8.56 46.62
C SER A 8 7.02 9.86 47.40
N ALA A 9 7.64 9.79 48.57
CA ALA A 9 7.73 10.92 49.48
C ALA A 9 9.18 11.17 49.92
N VAL A 10 9.50 12.45 50.12
CA VAL A 10 10.79 12.92 50.61
C VAL A 10 10.59 13.65 51.93
N THR A 11 11.41 13.33 52.93
CA THR A 11 11.43 14.06 54.19
C THR A 11 12.42 15.21 54.10
N VAL A 12 11.91 16.43 54.24
CA VAL A 12 12.71 17.66 54.24
C VAL A 12 12.92 18.12 55.67
N THR A 13 14.18 18.34 56.05
CA THR A 13 14.58 18.85 57.36
C THR A 13 15.29 20.19 57.26
N GLY A 14 15.34 20.94 58.35
CA GLY A 14 16.18 22.13 58.46
C GLY A 14 16.27 22.60 59.91
N THR A 15 17.39 23.23 60.27
CA THR A 15 17.60 23.81 61.61
C THR A 15 17.81 25.32 61.50
N TYR A 16 16.96 26.09 62.16
CA TYR A 16 16.91 27.55 62.06
C TYR A 16 17.14 28.20 63.42
N LYS A 17 18.35 28.73 63.63
CA LYS A 17 18.78 29.36 64.89
C LYS A 17 19.43 30.73 64.64
N HIS A 18 19.30 31.62 65.62
CA HIS A 18 20.12 32.81 65.77
C HIS A 18 21.57 32.43 66.11
N PRO A 19 22.55 33.32 65.90
CA PRO A 19 23.95 33.07 66.28
C PRO A 19 24.19 32.76 67.76
N ASP A 20 23.27 33.19 68.63
CA ASP A 20 23.29 32.88 70.08
C ASP A 20 22.72 31.49 70.43
N GLY A 21 22.28 30.73 69.42
CA GLY A 21 21.74 29.39 69.54
C GLY A 21 20.23 29.32 69.80
N THR A 22 19.54 30.45 69.95
CA THR A 22 18.08 30.48 70.11
C THR A 22 17.36 30.17 68.79
N ALA A 23 16.20 29.52 68.83
CA ALA A 23 15.44 29.17 67.62
C ALA A 23 14.84 30.42 66.94
N LEU A 24 14.89 30.47 65.61
CA LEU A 24 14.19 31.52 64.83
C LEU A 24 12.68 31.39 64.98
N LYS A 25 11.97 32.51 64.96
CA LYS A 25 10.50 32.54 64.97
C LYS A 25 9.96 32.81 63.58
N GLY A 26 9.15 31.90 63.06
CA GLY A 26 8.56 32.05 61.74
C GLY A 26 8.09 30.73 61.17
N LYS A 27 8.17 30.60 59.85
CA LYS A 27 7.74 29.39 59.14
C LYS A 27 8.45 29.22 57.81
N VAL A 28 8.53 27.98 57.38
CA VAL A 28 8.97 27.58 56.04
C VAL A 28 7.75 27.11 55.26
N LEU A 29 7.55 27.69 54.08
CA LEU A 29 6.44 27.36 53.19
C LEU A 29 6.97 26.62 51.96
N PHE A 30 6.33 25.52 51.61
CA PHE A 30 6.63 24.72 50.42
C PHE A 30 5.43 24.76 49.48
N THR A 31 5.57 25.44 48.35
CA THR A 31 4.49 25.59 47.37
C THR A 31 4.89 24.90 46.07
N PRO A 32 4.15 23.89 45.58
CA PRO A 32 4.48 23.23 44.32
C PRO A 32 4.23 24.16 43.13
N GLU A 33 5.12 24.11 42.15
CA GLU A 33 5.05 24.86 40.90
C GLU A 33 5.17 23.87 39.72
N PRO A 34 4.05 23.51 39.06
CA PRO A 34 2.72 24.12 39.15
C PRO A 34 1.90 23.67 40.39
N ALA A 35 0.94 24.51 40.79
CA ALA A 35 0.11 24.28 41.98
C ALA A 35 -0.92 23.14 41.84
N ILE A 36 -1.12 22.64 40.62
CA ILE A 36 -2.02 21.52 40.31
C ILE A 36 -1.19 20.46 39.62
N LEU A 37 -1.13 19.27 40.22
CA LEU A 37 -0.51 18.08 39.64
C LEU A 37 -1.60 17.06 39.31
N THR A 38 -1.34 16.14 38.40
CA THR A 38 -2.26 15.03 38.10
C THR A 38 -1.56 13.71 38.34
N SER A 39 -2.17 12.84 39.13
CA SER A 39 -1.73 11.46 39.36
C SER A 39 -2.56 10.49 38.53
N ALA A 40 -1.94 9.52 37.86
CA ALA A 40 -2.67 8.54 37.06
C ALA A 40 -3.52 7.59 37.93
N THR A 41 -3.09 7.34 39.17
CA THR A 41 -3.78 6.47 40.12
C THR A 41 -4.79 7.21 41.01
N HIS A 42 -4.53 8.48 41.35
CA HIS A 42 -5.31 9.25 42.34
C HIS A 42 -6.05 10.45 41.74
N GLY A 43 -5.94 10.69 40.43
CA GLY A 43 -6.57 11.83 39.75
C GLY A 43 -5.86 13.16 40.02
N THR A 44 -6.57 14.28 39.87
CA THR A 44 -5.99 15.61 40.08
C THR A 44 -5.64 15.84 41.56
N LEU A 45 -4.36 16.11 41.82
CA LEU A 45 -3.81 16.44 43.13
C LEU A 45 -3.64 17.96 43.25
N LEU A 46 -4.43 18.58 44.13
CA LEU A 46 -4.23 19.98 44.54
C LEU A 46 -3.36 20.01 45.79
N LEU A 47 -2.05 20.02 45.58
CA LEU A 47 -1.07 20.15 46.64
C LEU A 47 -0.98 21.63 47.02
N GLY A 48 -1.80 22.05 47.99
CA GLY A 48 -1.69 23.39 48.56
C GLY A 48 -0.32 23.64 49.19
N THR A 49 -0.04 24.88 49.56
CA THR A 49 1.19 25.22 50.29
C THR A 49 1.27 24.45 51.61
N VAL A 50 2.37 23.73 51.81
CA VAL A 50 2.66 23.06 53.08
C VAL A 50 3.46 24.00 53.97
N GLU A 51 3.01 24.17 55.21
CA GLU A 51 3.64 25.03 56.21
C GLU A 51 4.34 24.19 57.26
N ALA A 52 5.59 24.53 57.56
CA ALA A 52 6.35 23.93 58.65
C ALA A 52 6.92 25.03 59.56
N VAL A 53 6.61 24.91 60.86
CA VAL A 53 7.03 25.85 61.90
C VAL A 53 8.18 25.24 62.68
N PRO A 54 9.30 25.95 62.91
CA PRO A 54 10.39 25.43 63.72
C PRO A 54 9.92 25.12 65.15
N ASP A 55 10.39 24.01 65.70
CA ASP A 55 10.14 23.65 67.10
C ASP A 55 10.99 24.48 68.09
N VAL A 56 10.95 24.14 69.38
CA VAL A 56 11.74 24.82 70.43
C VAL A 56 13.25 24.76 70.19
N ASN A 57 13.73 23.80 69.41
CA ASN A 57 15.13 23.63 69.03
C ASN A 57 15.45 24.24 67.65
N GLY A 58 14.48 24.88 67.00
CA GLY A 58 14.60 25.44 65.66
C GLY A 58 14.50 24.39 64.55
N LEU A 59 14.08 23.17 64.84
CA LEU A 59 13.98 22.09 63.86
C LEU A 59 12.67 22.16 63.10
N VAL A 60 12.76 22.05 61.78
CA VAL A 60 11.65 21.80 60.87
C VAL A 60 11.81 20.39 60.29
N SER A 61 10.72 19.64 60.24
CA SER A 61 10.64 18.36 59.54
C SER A 61 9.28 18.22 58.88
N VAL A 62 9.26 17.95 57.57
CA VAL A 62 8.04 17.80 56.79
C VAL A 62 8.21 16.75 55.70
N THR A 63 7.19 15.96 55.46
CA THR A 63 7.17 14.99 54.36
C THR A 63 6.42 15.59 53.17
N LEU A 64 7.07 15.63 52.01
CA LEU A 64 6.56 16.22 50.77
C LEU A 64 6.56 15.17 49.64
N LEU A 65 5.79 15.41 48.58
CA LEU A 65 5.74 14.55 47.40
C LEU A 65 7.06 14.65 46.62
N ALA A 66 7.59 13.53 46.13
CA ALA A 66 8.76 13.56 45.28
C ALA A 66 8.47 14.24 43.94
N THR A 67 9.37 15.10 43.45
CA THR A 67 9.17 15.90 42.24
C THR A 67 9.29 15.10 40.93
N ASP A 68 9.76 13.85 41.04
CA ASP A 68 9.93 12.88 39.95
C ASP A 68 9.09 11.60 40.15
N ASP A 69 8.03 11.67 40.98
CA ASP A 69 7.14 10.54 41.16
C ASP A 69 6.54 10.08 39.82
N ALA A 70 6.70 8.80 39.50
CA ALA A 70 6.33 8.23 38.21
C ALA A 70 4.82 8.26 37.92
N ASP A 71 3.99 8.37 38.96
CA ASP A 71 2.53 8.46 38.83
C ASP A 71 2.07 9.90 38.60
N VAL A 72 2.95 10.92 38.70
CA VAL A 72 2.59 12.35 38.73
C VAL A 72 3.06 13.12 37.49
N THR A 73 2.16 13.94 36.93
CA THR A 73 2.38 14.78 35.74
C THR A 73 2.02 16.25 36.04
N PRO A 74 2.78 17.25 35.53
CA PRO A 74 3.96 17.14 34.66
C PRO A 74 5.19 16.60 35.39
N THR A 75 6.18 16.10 34.66
CA THR A 75 7.50 15.74 35.21
C THR A 75 8.39 16.99 35.31
N GLY A 76 9.38 16.98 36.21
CA GLY A 76 10.38 18.06 36.32
C GLY A 76 9.87 19.35 36.98
N TRP A 77 8.76 19.29 37.71
CA TRP A 77 8.25 20.39 38.53
C TRP A 77 9.10 20.58 39.80
N THR A 78 8.93 21.69 40.50
CA THR A 78 9.70 21.99 41.73
C THR A 78 8.82 22.60 42.81
N TYR A 79 9.29 22.59 44.06
CA TYR A 79 8.70 23.41 45.12
C TYR A 79 9.36 24.78 45.16
N ARG A 80 8.57 25.85 45.25
CA ARG A 80 9.05 27.13 45.78
C ARG A 80 9.09 27.06 47.30
N VAL A 81 10.31 27.08 47.84
CA VAL A 81 10.55 27.25 49.28
C VAL A 81 10.50 28.74 49.59
N GLN A 82 9.79 29.11 50.65
CA GLN A 82 9.82 30.46 51.21
C GLN A 82 10.06 30.36 52.71
N GLU A 83 11.24 30.80 53.13
CA GLU A 83 11.57 30.96 54.53
C GLU A 83 11.11 32.35 54.99
N ARG A 84 10.08 32.40 55.84
CA ARG A 84 9.48 33.64 56.34
C ARG A 84 9.70 33.74 57.84
N TRP A 85 10.70 34.53 58.23
CA TRP A 85 11.03 34.78 59.63
C TRP A 85 10.41 36.09 60.11
N TYR A 86 9.98 36.11 61.36
CA TYR A 86 9.50 37.32 62.04
C TYR A 86 10.65 38.12 62.64
N ASP A 87 11.77 37.45 62.95
CA ASP A 87 12.92 37.98 63.66
C ASP A 87 14.24 37.84 62.87
N ALA A 88 14.18 37.48 61.59
CA ALA A 88 15.33 37.42 60.69
C ALA A 88 14.93 37.74 59.22
N PRO A 89 15.89 38.02 58.32
CA PRO A 89 15.61 38.15 56.89
C PRO A 89 15.20 36.81 56.27
N GLY A 90 14.14 36.80 55.45
CA GLY A 90 13.69 35.61 54.72
C GLY A 90 14.36 35.40 53.36
N ARG A 91 14.15 34.23 52.74
CA ARG A 91 14.60 33.92 51.37
C ARG A 91 13.61 33.03 50.62
N SER A 92 13.70 33.04 49.29
CA SER A 92 12.88 32.20 48.41
C SER A 92 13.71 31.58 47.29
N TYR A 93 13.52 30.28 47.05
CA TYR A 93 14.23 29.53 46.00
C TYR A 93 13.43 28.30 45.53
N PRO A 94 13.66 27.82 44.29
CA PRO A 94 13.11 26.55 43.83
C PRO A 94 13.88 25.37 44.43
N LEU A 95 13.19 24.26 44.72
CA LEU A 95 13.73 23.03 45.29
C LEU A 95 13.15 21.82 44.54
N SER A 96 14.04 20.99 44.00
CA SER A 96 13.71 19.67 43.46
C SER A 96 13.91 18.62 44.55
N LEU A 97 12.97 17.68 44.68
CA LEU A 97 12.96 16.62 45.69
C LEU A 97 12.85 15.25 44.99
N PRO A 98 13.92 14.73 44.38
CA PRO A 98 13.88 13.44 43.70
C PRO A 98 13.68 12.29 44.70
N ALA A 99 12.91 11.28 44.34
CA ALA A 99 12.60 10.11 45.17
C ALA A 99 13.86 9.32 45.58
N ALA A 100 14.93 9.42 44.78
CA ALA A 100 16.23 8.80 45.09
C ALA A 100 16.94 9.43 46.31
N ALA A 101 16.53 10.63 46.74
CA ALA A 101 17.01 11.30 47.95
C ALA A 101 15.87 11.36 48.99
N PRO A 102 15.61 10.27 49.74
CA PRO A 102 14.44 10.16 50.62
C PRO A 102 14.47 11.12 51.83
N THR A 103 15.65 11.67 52.13
CA THR A 103 15.85 12.70 53.16
C THR A 103 16.71 13.83 52.59
N VAL A 104 16.26 15.07 52.74
CA VAL A 104 16.96 16.27 52.27
C VAL A 104 17.02 17.29 53.39
N ASP A 105 18.22 17.72 53.80
CA ASP A 105 18.39 18.86 54.69
C ASP A 105 18.50 20.16 53.88
N LEU A 106 17.68 21.15 54.22
CA LEU A 106 17.70 22.47 53.58
C LEU A 106 19.05 23.18 53.75
N ALA A 107 19.82 22.89 54.79
CA ALA A 107 21.16 23.45 54.95
C ALA A 107 22.14 23.00 53.85
N ASP A 108 21.94 21.81 53.29
CA ASP A 108 22.84 21.21 52.30
C ASP A 108 22.52 21.66 50.86
N VAL A 109 21.26 22.03 50.60
CA VAL A 109 20.76 22.31 49.24
C VAL A 109 20.34 23.75 49.01
N ALA A 110 20.15 24.54 50.08
CA ALA A 110 19.70 25.92 49.90
C ALA A 110 20.80 26.77 49.27
N PRO A 111 20.48 27.53 48.20
CA PRO A 111 21.47 28.37 47.54
C PRO A 111 21.93 29.48 48.50
N THR A 112 23.24 29.71 48.52
CA THR A 112 23.82 30.90 49.15
C THR A 112 23.87 32.00 48.10
N ALA A 113 23.11 33.08 48.29
CA ALA A 113 23.19 34.23 47.41
C ALA A 113 24.60 34.86 47.56
N PRO A 114 25.33 35.13 46.46
CA PRO A 114 26.57 35.88 46.54
C PRO A 114 26.26 37.29 47.07
N ALA A 115 26.98 37.71 48.12
CA ALA A 115 26.85 39.06 48.64
C ALA A 115 27.46 40.04 47.61
N THR A 116 26.64 40.87 46.97
CA THR A 116 27.10 42.03 46.20
C THR A 116 27.37 43.23 47.13
N GLY A 117 27.85 42.96 48.34
CA GLY A 117 28.06 43.98 49.35
C GLY A 117 29.12 44.98 48.91
N GLU A 118 28.78 46.26 49.00
CA GLU A 118 29.77 47.33 49.05
C GLU A 118 30.49 47.22 50.40
N TYR A 119 31.76 46.87 50.37
CA TYR A 119 32.57 46.66 51.57
C TYR A 119 33.39 47.92 51.87
N VAL A 120 33.47 48.31 53.15
CA VAL A 120 34.53 49.22 53.62
C VAL A 120 35.68 48.35 54.07
N VAL A 121 36.81 48.45 53.36
CA VAL A 121 38.05 47.79 53.78
C VAL A 121 38.52 48.44 55.08
N VAL A 122 38.55 47.68 56.18
CA VAL A 122 39.39 48.03 57.32
C VAL A 122 40.75 47.38 57.08
N THR A 123 41.68 48.15 56.52
CA THR A 123 43.03 47.69 56.21
C THR A 123 43.82 47.43 57.49
N GLY A 124 44.06 46.16 57.82
CA GLY A 124 45.26 45.76 58.56
C GLY A 124 46.47 45.73 57.60
N PRO A 125 47.72 45.83 58.11
CA PRO A 125 48.91 45.75 57.26
C PRO A 125 48.92 44.44 56.47
N ALA A 126 49.33 44.52 55.20
CA ALA A 126 49.39 43.38 54.29
C ALA A 126 50.18 42.21 54.91
N GLY A 127 49.53 41.05 55.01
CA GLY A 127 50.27 39.79 55.16
C GLY A 127 51.13 39.55 53.90
N PRO A 128 52.26 38.84 54.01
CA PRO A 128 53.08 38.53 52.85
C PRO A 128 52.23 37.83 51.77
N GLN A 129 52.41 38.25 50.52
CA GLN A 129 51.82 37.60 49.36
C GLN A 129 52.14 36.10 49.42
N GLY A 130 51.12 35.26 49.57
CA GLY A 130 51.26 33.83 49.30
C GLY A 130 51.74 33.66 47.85
N PRO A 131 52.55 32.64 47.53
CA PRO A 131 53.04 32.45 46.18
C PRO A 131 51.88 32.51 45.20
N ALA A 132 52.04 33.25 44.10
CA ALA A 132 51.10 33.17 43.00
C ALA A 132 50.90 31.68 42.67
N GLY A 133 49.66 31.21 42.68
CA GLY A 133 49.36 29.94 42.02
C GLY A 133 49.91 30.02 40.60
N ALA A 134 50.49 28.95 40.09
CA ALA A 134 51.06 28.98 38.75
C ALA A 134 50.01 29.49 37.76
N ASP A 135 50.28 30.63 37.13
CA ASP A 135 49.51 31.06 35.97
C ASP A 135 49.68 29.94 34.93
N GLY A 136 48.57 29.34 34.48
CA GLY A 136 48.61 28.50 33.29
C GLY A 136 49.27 29.32 32.19
N SER A 137 50.32 28.80 31.57
CA SER A 137 51.03 29.55 30.55
C SER A 137 50.07 29.88 29.40
N ASN A 138 50.31 30.95 28.64
CA ASN A 138 49.55 31.19 27.40
C ASN A 138 49.55 29.94 26.50
N ALA A 139 50.62 29.14 26.54
CA ALA A 139 50.72 27.87 25.84
C ALA A 139 49.70 26.82 26.34
N ASP A 140 49.39 26.78 27.64
CA ASP A 140 48.36 25.88 28.19
C ASP A 140 46.95 26.32 27.78
N ALA A 141 46.70 27.63 27.74
CA ALA A 141 45.43 28.19 27.27
C ALA A 141 45.23 27.98 25.76
N GLU A 142 46.28 28.16 24.96
CA GLU A 142 46.31 27.85 23.53
C GLU A 142 46.05 26.35 23.30
N ALA A 143 46.79 25.47 23.98
CA ALA A 143 46.62 24.03 23.87
C ALA A 143 45.20 23.57 24.25
N TYR A 144 44.61 24.13 25.30
CA TYR A 144 43.23 23.84 25.68
C TYR A 144 42.23 24.31 24.62
N THR A 145 42.41 25.53 24.09
CA THR A 145 41.54 26.10 23.07
C THR A 145 41.61 25.29 21.78
N ASP A 146 42.82 24.94 21.34
CA ASP A 146 43.05 24.10 20.16
C ASP A 146 42.43 22.71 20.34
N ALA A 147 42.56 22.10 21.53
CA ALA A 147 41.94 20.83 21.83
C ALA A 147 40.41 20.91 21.81
N ALA A 148 39.81 21.96 22.39
CA ALA A 148 38.37 22.15 22.41
C ALA A 148 37.79 22.42 21.02
N VAL A 149 38.46 23.25 20.21
CA VAL A 149 38.08 23.53 18.82
C VAL A 149 38.24 22.28 17.95
N SER A 150 39.33 21.53 18.12
CA SER A 150 39.55 20.28 17.39
C SER A 150 38.50 19.23 17.74
N ALA A 151 38.15 19.08 19.02
CA ALA A 151 37.09 18.18 19.47
C ALA A 151 35.72 18.59 18.91
N HIS A 152 35.42 19.90 18.90
CA HIS A 152 34.17 20.43 18.34
C HIS A 152 34.10 20.22 16.82
N ALA A 153 35.18 20.49 16.09
CA ALA A 153 35.25 20.32 14.64
C ALA A 153 35.20 18.84 14.20
N ALA A 154 35.72 17.93 15.02
CA ALA A 154 35.68 16.48 14.77
C ALA A 154 34.35 15.83 15.20
N ALA A 155 33.57 16.49 16.06
CA ALA A 155 32.27 15.98 16.46
C ALA A 155 31.31 15.92 15.26
N THR A 156 30.58 14.82 15.13
CA THR A 156 29.62 14.62 14.03
C THR A 156 28.42 15.57 14.11
N ASP A 157 28.04 15.93 15.34
CA ASP A 157 26.92 16.80 15.64
C ASP A 157 27.17 17.56 16.96
N PRO A 158 28.11 18.53 16.98
CA PRO A 158 28.49 19.24 18.22
C PRO A 158 27.36 20.10 18.80
N HIS A 159 26.30 20.35 18.02
CA HIS A 159 25.16 21.19 18.41
C HIS A 159 23.87 20.40 18.61
N GLY A 160 23.81 19.11 18.25
CA GLY A 160 22.62 18.28 18.34
C GLY A 160 21.53 18.66 17.32
N ASP A 161 21.78 19.62 16.45
CA ASP A 161 20.82 20.19 15.52
C ASP A 161 20.67 19.32 14.26
N ARG A 162 21.72 18.59 13.87
CA ARG A 162 21.65 17.58 12.80
C ARG A 162 20.73 16.44 13.19
N ALA A 163 20.92 15.85 14.38
CA ALA A 163 20.07 14.77 14.88
C ALA A 163 18.61 15.24 15.04
N TRP A 164 18.38 16.43 15.58
CA TRP A 164 17.03 17.00 15.65
C TRP A 164 16.43 17.17 14.24
N SER A 165 17.17 17.76 13.30
CA SER A 165 16.73 17.98 11.92
C SER A 165 16.38 16.67 11.20
N ASP A 166 17.24 15.64 11.30
CA ASP A 166 17.02 14.34 10.66
C ASP A 166 15.78 13.62 11.19
N THR A 167 15.34 13.90 12.42
CA THR A 167 14.07 13.38 12.97
C THR A 167 12.83 14.20 12.60
N LYS A 168 13.00 15.46 12.19
CA LYS A 168 11.88 16.37 11.89
C LYS A 168 11.62 16.56 10.41
N PHE A 169 12.66 16.43 9.59
CA PHE A 169 12.61 16.67 8.16
C PHE A 169 13.09 15.44 7.39
N ALA A 170 12.56 15.27 6.18
CA ALA A 170 13.08 14.27 5.26
C ALA A 170 14.52 14.63 4.89
N THR A 171 15.44 13.66 5.05
CA THR A 171 16.81 13.84 4.59
C THR A 171 16.85 13.97 3.07
N LEU A 172 17.88 14.62 2.54
CA LEU A 172 18.09 14.71 1.10
C LEU A 172 18.14 13.32 0.44
N THR A 173 18.70 12.34 1.15
CA THR A 173 18.71 10.93 0.74
C THR A 173 17.30 10.37 0.61
N ALA A 174 16.45 10.55 1.63
CA ALA A 174 15.07 10.07 1.59
C ALA A 174 14.26 10.73 0.46
N LEU A 175 14.43 12.03 0.26
CA LEU A 175 13.78 12.75 -0.84
C LEU A 175 14.27 12.27 -2.20
N GLY A 176 15.57 12.03 -2.36
CA GLY A 176 16.15 11.46 -3.57
C GLY A 176 15.59 10.07 -3.90
N THR A 177 15.45 9.21 -2.90
CA THR A 177 14.82 7.88 -3.06
C THR A 177 13.36 8.00 -3.50
N VAL A 178 12.58 8.89 -2.87
CA VAL A 178 11.18 9.14 -3.25
C VAL A 178 11.09 9.67 -4.68
N ASN A 179 11.95 10.61 -5.06
CA ASN A 179 11.96 11.19 -6.40
C ASN A 179 12.31 10.15 -7.48
N ALA A 180 13.24 9.23 -7.20
CA ALA A 180 13.55 8.12 -8.09
C ALA A 180 12.33 7.19 -8.26
N ALA A 181 11.67 6.81 -7.17
CA ALA A 181 10.47 5.97 -7.21
C ALA A 181 9.30 6.65 -7.98
N VAL A 182 9.12 7.95 -7.81
CA VAL A 182 8.12 8.72 -8.57
C VAL A 182 8.46 8.75 -10.06
N THR A 183 9.73 8.86 -10.40
CA THR A 183 10.20 8.83 -11.80
C THR A 183 9.94 7.47 -12.45
N ASP A 184 10.22 6.39 -11.73
CA ASP A 184 9.93 5.02 -12.20
C ASP A 184 8.42 4.82 -12.39
N LEU A 185 7.61 5.27 -11.44
CA LEU A 185 6.15 5.19 -11.52
C LEU A 185 5.60 5.98 -12.71
N ASP A 186 6.09 7.20 -12.94
CA ASP A 186 5.71 8.00 -14.11
C ASP A 186 6.06 7.24 -15.40
N GLY A 187 7.26 6.65 -15.49
CA GLY A 187 7.65 5.80 -16.62
C GLY A 187 6.67 4.65 -16.88
N PHE A 188 6.26 3.92 -15.84
CA PHE A 188 5.26 2.85 -15.97
C PHE A 188 3.88 3.37 -16.41
N VAL A 189 3.46 4.52 -15.89
CA VAL A 189 2.17 5.13 -16.25
C VAL A 189 2.19 5.55 -17.72
N GLN A 190 3.26 6.19 -18.20
CA GLN A 190 3.37 6.59 -19.59
C GLN A 190 3.39 5.40 -20.55
N ASP A 191 4.04 4.28 -20.19
CA ASP A 191 3.97 3.04 -20.97
C ASP A 191 2.54 2.51 -21.05
N CYS A 192 1.85 2.44 -19.91
CA CYS A 192 0.46 1.99 -19.86
C CYS A 192 -0.45 2.88 -20.72
N LEU A 193 -0.32 4.20 -20.61
CA LEU A 193 -1.09 5.16 -21.41
C LEU A 193 -0.82 4.99 -22.90
N THR A 194 0.45 4.80 -23.29
CA THR A 194 0.82 4.56 -24.69
C THR A 194 0.18 3.28 -25.23
N ARG A 195 0.21 2.19 -24.45
CA ARG A 195 -0.38 0.90 -24.84
C ARG A 195 -1.91 0.98 -24.92
N VAL A 196 -2.56 1.67 -23.97
CA VAL A 196 -4.01 1.89 -23.99
C VAL A 196 -4.41 2.75 -25.19
N ALA A 197 -3.69 3.83 -25.47
CA ALA A 197 -3.94 4.69 -26.62
C ALA A 197 -3.85 3.92 -27.94
N ALA A 198 -2.87 3.02 -28.09
CA ALA A 198 -2.76 2.16 -29.27
C ALA A 198 -3.98 1.22 -29.45
N ILE A 199 -4.54 0.72 -28.36
CA ILE A 199 -5.76 -0.11 -28.35
C ILE A 199 -6.98 0.71 -28.74
N GLU A 200 -7.18 1.87 -28.10
CA GLU A 200 -8.35 2.72 -28.30
C GLU A 200 -8.38 3.37 -29.69
N GLN A 201 -7.20 3.67 -30.26
CA GLN A 201 -7.07 4.27 -31.59
C GLN A 201 -7.01 3.23 -32.71
N GLY A 202 -7.32 1.96 -32.44
CA GLY A 202 -7.51 0.94 -33.47
C GLY A 202 -6.24 0.44 -34.15
N THR A 203 -5.08 0.59 -33.51
CA THR A 203 -3.77 0.20 -34.08
C THR A 203 -3.02 -0.83 -33.22
N ALA A 204 -3.70 -1.52 -32.31
CA ALA A 204 -3.05 -2.51 -31.47
C ALA A 204 -2.50 -3.70 -32.30
N TRP A 205 -1.17 -3.79 -32.35
CA TRP A 205 -0.44 -4.93 -32.89
C TRP A 205 -0.22 -5.95 -31.76
N LEU A 206 -1.18 -6.85 -31.58
CA LEU A 206 -1.10 -7.90 -30.58
C LEU A 206 -0.58 -9.19 -31.20
N SER A 207 0.28 -9.91 -30.49
CA SER A 207 0.69 -11.27 -30.88
C SER A 207 -0.47 -12.27 -30.80
N GLY A 208 -1.51 -11.95 -30.03
CA GLY A 208 -2.76 -12.69 -29.97
C GLY A 208 -3.87 -11.87 -29.31
N LEU A 209 -5.12 -12.20 -29.65
CA LEU A 209 -6.32 -11.62 -29.04
C LEU A 209 -7.16 -12.75 -28.45
N GLN A 210 -7.40 -12.71 -27.14
CA GLN A 210 -8.31 -13.61 -26.44
C GLN A 210 -9.38 -12.78 -25.73
N VAL A 211 -10.65 -13.04 -26.06
CA VAL A 211 -11.80 -12.35 -25.45
C VAL A 211 -12.63 -13.40 -24.71
N ALA A 212 -12.83 -13.22 -23.40
CA ALA A 212 -13.57 -14.16 -22.56
C ALA A 212 -15.09 -14.15 -22.82
N GLY A 213 -15.59 -13.10 -23.48
CA GLY A 213 -17.00 -12.95 -23.85
C GLY A 213 -17.17 -12.64 -25.34
N ASN A 214 -18.34 -12.13 -25.70
CA ASN A 214 -18.66 -11.80 -27.09
C ASN A 214 -17.79 -10.64 -27.59
N ALA A 215 -17.14 -10.83 -28.74
CA ALA A 215 -16.48 -9.76 -29.47
C ALA A 215 -17.42 -9.20 -30.55
N THR A 216 -17.59 -7.87 -30.58
CA THR A 216 -18.39 -7.19 -31.60
C THR A 216 -17.48 -6.38 -32.50
N VAL A 217 -17.56 -6.61 -33.82
CA VAL A 217 -16.93 -5.76 -34.83
C VAL A 217 -17.99 -4.82 -35.39
N SER A 218 -17.86 -3.52 -35.15
CA SER A 218 -18.74 -2.47 -35.69
C SER A 218 -17.98 -1.54 -36.63
N GLY A 219 -18.68 -0.87 -37.55
CA GLY A 219 -18.09 0.13 -38.44
C GLY A 219 -17.20 -0.39 -39.57
N GLY A 220 -17.04 -1.71 -39.74
CA GLY A 220 -16.20 -2.29 -40.81
C GLY A 220 -16.33 -3.79 -41.02
N ASN A 221 -15.41 -4.38 -41.78
CA ASN A 221 -15.32 -5.81 -42.07
C ASN A 221 -14.48 -6.55 -41.03
N LEU A 222 -14.71 -7.85 -40.85
CA LEU A 222 -13.78 -8.73 -40.15
C LEU A 222 -12.89 -9.42 -41.18
N THR A 223 -11.60 -9.09 -41.18
CA THR A 223 -10.60 -9.67 -42.06
C THR A 223 -9.57 -10.43 -41.24
N VAL A 224 -9.34 -11.69 -41.58
CA VAL A 224 -8.30 -12.55 -40.99
C VAL A 224 -7.39 -13.00 -42.12
N THR A 225 -6.17 -12.48 -42.16
CA THR A 225 -5.22 -12.72 -43.26
C THR A 225 -3.84 -13.03 -42.72
N ASP A 226 -3.11 -13.89 -43.41
CA ASP A 226 -1.65 -13.94 -43.37
C ASP A 226 -1.08 -13.31 -44.68
N PHE A 227 0.19 -13.54 -44.97
CA PHE A 227 0.84 -13.00 -46.18
C PHE A 227 0.40 -13.70 -47.49
N THR A 228 -0.36 -14.79 -47.42
CA THR A 228 -0.64 -15.68 -48.56
C THR A 228 -2.14 -15.93 -48.75
N LYS A 229 -2.91 -16.00 -47.67
CA LYS A 229 -4.33 -16.33 -47.68
C LYS A 229 -5.09 -15.55 -46.63
N GLY A 230 -6.40 -15.54 -46.76
CA GLY A 230 -7.26 -14.99 -45.73
C GLY A 230 -8.73 -15.23 -45.95
N TYR A 231 -9.49 -14.85 -44.94
CA TYR A 231 -10.95 -14.89 -44.89
C TYR A 231 -11.47 -13.50 -44.55
N ARG A 232 -12.59 -13.12 -45.15
CA ARG A 232 -13.26 -11.86 -44.87
C ARG A 232 -14.76 -12.06 -44.72
N PHE A 233 -15.31 -11.59 -43.60
CA PHE A 233 -16.74 -11.34 -43.45
C PHE A 233 -17.02 -9.90 -43.87
N ARG A 234 -17.57 -9.76 -45.08
CA ARG A 234 -17.81 -8.46 -45.70
C ARG A 234 -19.22 -7.97 -45.39
N ARG A 235 -19.32 -6.73 -44.90
CA ARG A 235 -20.58 -6.04 -44.59
C ARG A 235 -20.82 -4.80 -45.42
N ASP A 236 -19.77 -4.24 -46.03
CA ASP A 236 -19.93 -3.21 -47.04
C ASP A 236 -20.45 -3.83 -48.34
N GLY A 237 -21.17 -3.03 -49.13
CA GLY A 237 -21.87 -3.48 -50.33
C GLY A 237 -23.36 -3.73 -50.10
N GLY A 238 -24.03 -4.25 -51.13
CA GLY A 238 -25.48 -4.52 -51.10
C GLY A 238 -25.88 -5.83 -50.41
N ALA A 239 -24.92 -6.74 -50.19
CA ALA A 239 -25.14 -8.05 -49.59
C ALA A 239 -24.05 -8.37 -48.56
N LEU A 240 -24.32 -9.36 -47.71
CA LEU A 240 -23.34 -9.94 -46.79
C LEU A 240 -22.59 -11.05 -47.51
N ASP A 241 -21.26 -11.06 -47.37
CA ASP A 241 -20.43 -12.02 -48.09
C ASP A 241 -19.39 -12.66 -47.15
N LEU A 242 -19.14 -13.95 -47.37
CA LEU A 242 -17.98 -14.67 -46.84
C LEU A 242 -17.03 -14.94 -48.00
N GLU A 243 -15.83 -14.38 -47.91
CA GLU A 243 -14.85 -14.43 -48.98
C GLU A 243 -13.56 -15.09 -48.48
N ALA A 244 -12.87 -15.75 -49.41
CA ALA A 244 -11.52 -16.28 -49.21
C ALA A 244 -10.60 -15.78 -50.33
N THR A 245 -9.30 -15.71 -50.06
CA THR A 245 -8.28 -15.35 -51.06
C THR A 245 -7.07 -16.25 -50.95
N GLY A 246 -6.38 -16.45 -52.07
CA GLY A 246 -5.11 -17.20 -52.16
C GLY A 246 -5.22 -18.72 -52.03
N ALA A 247 -6.40 -19.26 -51.71
CA ALA A 247 -6.64 -20.69 -51.55
C ALA A 247 -8.14 -21.03 -51.64
N ASP A 248 -8.46 -22.32 -51.62
CA ASP A 248 -9.83 -22.81 -51.51
C ASP A 248 -10.48 -22.46 -50.16
N LEU A 249 -11.79 -22.23 -50.17
CA LEU A 249 -12.59 -22.16 -48.94
C LEU A 249 -13.18 -23.55 -48.64
N ILE A 250 -12.80 -24.13 -47.50
CA ILE A 250 -13.25 -25.45 -47.07
C ILE A 250 -14.13 -25.32 -45.82
N VAL A 251 -15.35 -25.86 -45.89
CA VAL A 251 -16.22 -26.02 -44.72
C VAL A 251 -16.03 -27.43 -44.16
N SER A 252 -15.56 -27.51 -42.92
CA SER A 252 -15.23 -28.76 -42.25
C SER A 252 -15.71 -28.75 -40.80
N ASN A 253 -15.85 -29.94 -40.21
CA ASN A 253 -16.12 -30.11 -38.79
C ASN A 253 -15.15 -31.11 -38.17
N TRP A 254 -14.68 -30.82 -36.95
CA TRP A 254 -13.91 -31.75 -36.16
C TRP A 254 -14.85 -32.59 -35.29
N SER A 255 -14.48 -33.85 -35.07
CA SER A 255 -15.28 -34.76 -34.23
C SER A 255 -15.16 -34.46 -32.74
N GLY A 256 -14.07 -33.84 -32.29
CA GLY A 256 -13.90 -33.40 -30.92
C GLY A 256 -14.09 -31.89 -30.74
N THR A 257 -14.31 -31.46 -29.49
CA THR A 257 -14.73 -30.09 -29.14
C THR A 257 -13.62 -29.05 -29.17
N GLY A 258 -12.35 -29.48 -29.22
CA GLY A 258 -11.18 -28.60 -29.19
C GLY A 258 -10.39 -28.60 -30.49
N PHE A 259 -11.06 -28.74 -31.64
CA PHE A 259 -10.40 -28.97 -32.94
C PHE A 259 -9.46 -30.20 -32.91
N ASN A 260 -9.88 -31.26 -32.23
CA ASN A 260 -9.16 -32.51 -32.08
C ASN A 260 -9.96 -33.70 -32.66
N GLY A 261 -9.31 -34.85 -32.83
CA GLY A 261 -9.90 -36.05 -33.44
C GLY A 261 -9.80 -36.06 -34.96
N THR A 262 -10.83 -36.55 -35.66
CA THR A 262 -10.90 -36.56 -37.13
C THR A 262 -11.59 -35.29 -37.64
N GLN A 263 -10.95 -34.58 -38.56
CA GLN A 263 -11.55 -33.52 -39.36
C GLN A 263 -12.33 -34.13 -40.54
N ARG A 264 -13.56 -33.67 -40.76
CA ARG A 264 -14.39 -34.04 -41.92
C ARG A 264 -14.67 -32.79 -42.74
N SER A 265 -14.18 -32.75 -43.97
CA SER A 265 -14.45 -31.67 -44.93
C SER A 265 -15.66 -32.03 -45.78
N TYR A 266 -16.67 -31.15 -45.80
CA TYR A 266 -17.94 -31.42 -46.49
C TYR A 266 -18.10 -30.61 -47.77
N MET A 267 -17.59 -29.39 -47.81
CA MET A 267 -17.75 -28.49 -48.94
C MET A 267 -16.44 -27.78 -49.24
N ARG A 268 -16.09 -27.69 -50.53
CA ARG A 268 -14.95 -26.92 -51.05
C ARG A 268 -15.46 -25.96 -52.11
N LEU A 269 -15.13 -24.68 -51.96
CA LEU A 269 -15.22 -23.67 -53.01
C LEU A 269 -13.80 -23.47 -53.55
N SER A 270 -13.59 -23.79 -54.83
CA SER A 270 -12.25 -23.74 -55.40
C SER A 270 -11.79 -22.29 -55.62
N GLY A 271 -10.54 -22.00 -55.28
CA GLY A 271 -9.92 -20.70 -55.55
C GLY A 271 -9.42 -20.56 -57.00
N ASP A 272 -9.19 -21.68 -57.67
CA ASP A 272 -8.61 -21.76 -59.02
C ASP A 272 -9.65 -22.08 -60.12
N ALA A 273 -10.89 -22.37 -59.74
CA ALA A 273 -11.96 -22.74 -60.67
C ALA A 273 -13.34 -22.31 -60.14
N GLN A 274 -14.27 -22.05 -61.06
CA GLN A 274 -15.66 -21.75 -60.71
C GLN A 274 -16.46 -23.04 -60.45
N ASN A 275 -16.10 -23.79 -59.41
CA ASN A 275 -16.83 -24.98 -59.01
C ASN A 275 -16.93 -25.14 -57.49
N MET A 276 -17.93 -25.94 -57.09
CA MET A 276 -18.14 -26.40 -55.73
C MET A 276 -18.05 -27.92 -55.71
N GLN A 277 -17.34 -28.47 -54.72
CA GLN A 277 -17.35 -29.90 -54.43
C GLN A 277 -18.05 -30.12 -53.09
N ILE A 278 -18.95 -31.10 -53.05
CA ILE A 278 -19.57 -31.57 -51.81
C ILE A 278 -19.17 -33.04 -51.62
N ALA A 279 -18.62 -33.37 -50.46
CA ALA A 279 -18.11 -34.69 -50.14
C ALA A 279 -19.06 -35.47 -49.22
N GLY A 280 -19.26 -36.75 -49.51
CA GLY A 280 -20.08 -37.66 -48.71
C GLY A 280 -21.57 -37.58 -49.07
N ARG A 281 -22.42 -37.72 -48.04
CA ARG A 281 -23.88 -37.77 -48.14
C ARG A 281 -24.49 -36.40 -47.88
N VAL A 282 -25.30 -35.94 -48.83
CA VAL A 282 -26.06 -34.69 -48.77
C VAL A 282 -27.54 -35.03 -48.60
N GLU A 283 -28.14 -34.53 -47.53
CA GLU A 283 -29.55 -34.72 -47.22
C GLU A 283 -30.29 -33.39 -47.38
N TYR A 284 -31.34 -33.41 -48.19
CA TYR A 284 -32.27 -32.30 -48.34
C TYR A 284 -33.46 -32.58 -47.45
N VAL A 285 -33.70 -31.71 -46.47
CA VAL A 285 -34.68 -31.87 -45.39
C VAL A 285 -35.61 -30.67 -45.33
N ASP A 286 -36.82 -30.84 -44.81
CA ASP A 286 -37.79 -29.73 -44.66
C ASP A 286 -37.33 -28.68 -43.64
N ALA A 287 -36.61 -29.12 -42.61
CA ALA A 287 -35.99 -28.31 -41.58
C ALA A 287 -34.74 -29.04 -41.08
N LEU A 288 -33.80 -28.31 -40.48
CA LEU A 288 -32.61 -28.93 -39.87
C LEU A 288 -33.04 -30.01 -38.86
N TYR A 289 -32.42 -31.19 -38.95
CA TYR A 289 -32.76 -32.39 -38.17
C TYR A 289 -34.16 -32.98 -38.44
N GLY A 290 -34.85 -32.53 -39.48
CA GLY A 290 -36.15 -33.04 -39.92
C GLY A 290 -36.06 -34.27 -40.84
N ALA A 291 -37.19 -34.62 -41.44
CA ALA A 291 -37.29 -35.75 -42.36
C ALA A 291 -36.53 -35.48 -43.68
N THR A 292 -35.77 -36.48 -44.13
CA THR A 292 -35.05 -36.42 -45.40
C THR A 292 -36.00 -36.59 -46.58
N ARG A 293 -35.95 -35.64 -47.52
CA ARG A 293 -36.73 -35.61 -48.78
C ARG A 293 -35.91 -36.06 -49.98
N HIS A 294 -34.67 -35.62 -50.08
CA HIS A 294 -33.77 -36.04 -51.15
C HIS A 294 -32.41 -36.38 -50.58
N VAL A 295 -31.71 -37.30 -51.22
CA VAL A 295 -30.35 -37.69 -50.85
C VAL A 295 -29.49 -37.80 -52.09
N LEU A 296 -28.32 -37.18 -52.04
CA LEU A 296 -27.22 -37.44 -52.96
C LEU A 296 -26.05 -37.96 -52.12
N ASP A 297 -25.66 -39.23 -52.30
CA ASP A 297 -24.57 -39.85 -51.56
C ASP A 297 -23.40 -40.15 -52.48
N GLY A 298 -22.42 -39.24 -52.49
CA GLY A 298 -21.21 -39.38 -53.30
C GLY A 298 -20.28 -40.50 -52.80
N ALA A 299 -20.37 -40.90 -51.53
CA ALA A 299 -19.54 -41.97 -50.98
C ALA A 299 -20.10 -43.35 -51.37
N ALA A 300 -21.42 -43.51 -51.32
CA ALA A 300 -22.10 -44.73 -51.75
C ALA A 300 -22.40 -44.75 -53.27
N ASN A 301 -22.22 -43.62 -53.96
CA ASN A 301 -22.62 -43.41 -55.35
C ASN A 301 -24.11 -43.73 -55.60
N THR A 302 -24.97 -43.17 -54.73
CA THR A 302 -26.43 -43.38 -54.77
C THR A 302 -27.21 -42.07 -54.77
N ALA A 303 -28.46 -42.13 -55.26
CA ALA A 303 -29.40 -41.01 -55.23
C ALA A 303 -30.80 -41.51 -54.89
N GLY A 304 -31.57 -40.68 -54.17
CA GLY A 304 -32.99 -40.93 -53.87
C GLY A 304 -33.75 -39.62 -53.77
N PHE A 305 -34.95 -39.57 -54.32
CA PHE A 305 -35.77 -38.37 -54.38
C PHE A 305 -37.14 -38.59 -53.72
N PHE A 306 -37.74 -37.52 -53.21
CA PHE A 306 -39.08 -37.50 -52.63
C PHE A 306 -39.34 -38.54 -51.51
N GLY A 307 -38.31 -38.81 -50.70
CA GLY A 307 -38.35 -39.75 -49.58
C GLY A 307 -38.03 -41.20 -49.96
N ALA A 308 -37.77 -41.48 -51.24
CA ALA A 308 -37.32 -42.80 -51.67
C ALA A 308 -35.93 -43.12 -51.09
N THR A 309 -35.72 -44.40 -50.74
CA THR A 309 -34.42 -44.91 -50.31
C THR A 309 -33.38 -44.70 -51.42
N PRO A 310 -32.19 -44.15 -51.13
CA PRO A 310 -31.19 -43.91 -52.17
C PRO A 310 -30.72 -45.21 -52.82
N VAL A 311 -30.69 -45.23 -54.16
CA VAL A 311 -30.27 -46.38 -54.95
C VAL A 311 -29.10 -46.02 -55.86
N GLY A 312 -28.32 -47.03 -56.24
CA GLY A 312 -27.25 -46.86 -57.25
C GLY A 312 -27.83 -46.57 -58.63
N ARG A 313 -26.94 -46.34 -59.61
CA ARG A 313 -27.33 -46.14 -61.01
C ARG A 313 -28.17 -47.32 -61.50
N GLN A 314 -29.41 -47.02 -61.89
CA GLN A 314 -30.34 -48.01 -62.43
C GLN A 314 -29.94 -48.44 -63.84
N THR A 315 -30.25 -49.69 -64.20
CA THR A 315 -30.03 -50.25 -65.54
C THR A 315 -31.36 -50.56 -66.18
N VAL A 316 -31.58 -50.05 -67.40
CA VAL A 316 -32.76 -50.40 -68.19
C VAL A 316 -32.46 -51.69 -68.96
N THR A 317 -33.35 -52.67 -68.85
CA THR A 317 -33.22 -54.00 -69.46
C THR A 317 -34.47 -54.36 -70.25
N GLY A 318 -34.39 -55.33 -71.17
CA GLY A 318 -35.51 -55.75 -72.01
C GLY A 318 -35.45 -55.20 -73.44
N SER A 319 -36.56 -55.28 -74.14
CA SER A 319 -36.72 -54.85 -75.54
C SER A 319 -37.67 -53.66 -75.64
N TRP A 320 -37.35 -52.73 -76.54
CA TRP A 320 -38.24 -51.63 -76.88
C TRP A 320 -39.42 -52.09 -77.74
N ALA A 321 -39.28 -53.20 -78.45
CA ALA A 321 -40.30 -53.69 -79.38
C ALA A 321 -41.52 -54.29 -78.67
N ASP A 322 -41.32 -54.88 -77.47
CA ASP A 322 -42.36 -55.53 -76.68
C ASP A 322 -42.75 -54.74 -75.42
N GLY A 323 -42.17 -53.56 -75.22
CA GLY A 323 -42.47 -52.68 -74.08
C GLY A 323 -41.77 -53.08 -72.77
N THR A 324 -41.05 -54.20 -72.72
CA THR A 324 -40.36 -54.64 -71.48
C THR A 324 -39.25 -53.66 -71.06
N ALA A 325 -38.59 -53.00 -72.03
CA ALA A 325 -37.64 -51.92 -71.75
C ALA A 325 -38.31 -50.71 -71.10
N LEU A 326 -39.52 -50.35 -71.54
CA LEU A 326 -40.29 -49.26 -70.93
C LEU A 326 -40.69 -49.61 -69.50
N GLN A 327 -41.17 -50.83 -69.25
CA GLN A 327 -41.52 -51.28 -67.91
C GLN A 327 -40.30 -51.25 -66.97
N SER A 328 -39.13 -51.73 -67.43
CA SER A 328 -37.88 -51.65 -66.68
C SER A 328 -37.46 -50.19 -66.39
N ALA A 329 -37.65 -49.28 -67.34
CA ALA A 329 -37.34 -47.87 -67.15
C ALA A 329 -38.27 -47.19 -66.14
N LEU A 330 -39.57 -47.49 -66.16
CA LEU A 330 -40.53 -46.96 -65.19
C LEU A 330 -40.21 -47.45 -63.77
N ALA A 331 -39.94 -48.74 -63.59
CA ALA A 331 -39.53 -49.28 -62.29
C ALA A 331 -38.23 -48.62 -61.78
N ALA A 332 -37.26 -48.36 -62.67
CA ALA A 332 -36.04 -47.64 -62.33
C ALA A 332 -36.29 -46.19 -61.88
N LEU A 333 -37.21 -45.48 -62.54
CA LEU A 333 -37.60 -44.12 -62.18
C LEU A 333 -38.38 -44.10 -60.84
N GLU A 334 -39.26 -45.07 -60.62
CA GLU A 334 -40.00 -45.22 -59.37
C GLU A 334 -39.07 -45.53 -58.20
N ALA A 335 -38.08 -46.42 -58.39
CA ALA A 335 -37.08 -46.73 -57.37
C ALA A 335 -36.24 -45.50 -56.96
N LEU A 336 -35.97 -44.59 -57.91
CA LEU A 336 -35.34 -43.30 -57.63
C LEU A 336 -36.30 -42.30 -56.95
N GLY A 337 -37.62 -42.57 -56.95
CA GLY A 337 -38.67 -41.68 -56.48
C GLY A 337 -39.05 -40.57 -57.47
N LEU A 338 -38.70 -40.69 -58.74
CA LEU A 338 -38.91 -39.65 -59.76
C LEU A 338 -40.30 -39.67 -60.39
N ILE A 339 -41.04 -40.76 -60.22
CA ILE A 339 -42.42 -40.90 -60.71
C ILE A 339 -43.30 -41.48 -59.60
N THR A 340 -44.60 -41.22 -59.72
CA THR A 340 -45.64 -41.93 -58.99
C THR A 340 -46.52 -42.60 -60.02
N ASP A 341 -46.60 -43.92 -60.01
CA ASP A 341 -47.50 -44.65 -60.90
C ASP A 341 -48.92 -44.67 -60.30
N ASN A 342 -49.82 -43.91 -60.93
CA ASN A 342 -51.25 -43.88 -60.58
C ASN A 342 -52.10 -44.62 -61.63
N THR A 343 -51.49 -45.46 -62.47
CA THR A 343 -52.23 -46.25 -63.46
C THR A 343 -53.02 -47.36 -62.76
N THR A 344 -54.18 -47.69 -63.34
CA THR A 344 -55.01 -48.81 -62.89
C THR A 344 -54.77 -50.00 -63.81
N ALA A 345 -54.76 -51.21 -63.24
CA ALA A 345 -54.62 -52.48 -63.96
C ALA A 345 -55.76 -52.73 -64.97
#